data_AF-A0A561PL14-F1
#
_entry.id   AF-A0A561PL14-F1
#
_cell.length_a   1.000
_cell.length_b   1.000
_cell.length_c   1.000
_cell.angle_alpha   90.00
_cell.angle_beta   90.00
_cell.angle_gamma   90.00
#
_symmetry.space_group_name_H-M   'P 1'
#
loop_
_entity.id
_entity.type
_entity.pdbx_description
1 polymer ?
#
loop_
_entity_poly.entity_id
_entity_poly.type
_entity_poly.pdbx_seq_one_letter_code
_entity_poly.pdbx_strand_id
1 'polypeptide(L)'
;MFRQIFNFILFTSIYISLCALLMIWQTNRLLDLQYPENTFYLFVFFSTICSYNFHWYLTPGTYSSSERIRWGNRHRVLMLLLCGIGAIGSLWFFWQLREHWLVLSGSAILTFLYSAPKLPHAAFRWLSKIAIGKTLFLTFVWTYVTTILPALVAGKFQVEALVFLSLHRFFLIYAICILFDYRDLESDKKEGIRSLITYLDEKNLNRLYYFALLMAAVSAGLMGPFSTLPAIITLMVPVITTALITRKAQHTDSDYLFYFVLDGFMALSALLYLLGNL
;
A
#
# COMPACT_ATOMS: atom_id res chain seq x y z
N MET A 1 28.52 -1.55 -1.96
CA MET A 1 27.92 -0.47 -2.76
C MET A 1 26.51 -0.81 -3.26
N PHE A 2 26.32 -1.80 -4.16
CA PHE A 2 24.98 -2.13 -4.70
C PHE A 2 23.91 -2.45 -3.64
N ARG A 3 24.21 -3.30 -2.65
CA ARG A 3 23.27 -3.61 -1.55
C ARG A 3 22.90 -2.38 -0.72
N GLN A 4 23.82 -1.42 -0.53
CA GLN A 4 23.56 -0.20 0.24
C GLN A 4 22.64 0.74 -0.53
N ILE A 5 22.86 0.92 -1.84
CA ILE A 5 21.98 1.71 -2.71
C ILE A 5 20.59 1.08 -2.77
N PHE A 6 20.52 -0.25 -2.92
CA PHE A 6 19.25 -0.97 -2.94
C PHE A 6 18.49 -0.82 -1.61
N ASN A 7 19.17 -1.04 -0.48
CA ASN A 7 18.58 -0.82 0.84
C ASN A 7 18.14 0.64 1.04
N PHE A 8 18.89 1.61 0.52
CA PHE A 8 18.50 3.01 0.56
C PHE A 8 17.18 3.23 -0.19
N ILE A 9 17.08 2.82 -1.46
CA ILE A 9 15.86 3.00 -2.27
C ILE A 9 14.65 2.28 -1.63
N LEU A 10 14.88 1.07 -1.13
CA LEU A 10 13.83 0.25 -0.53
C LEU A 10 13.35 0.80 0.82
N PHE A 11 14.26 1.16 1.71
CA PHE A 11 13.94 1.51 3.10
C PHE A 11 13.64 3.00 3.32
N THR A 12 14.03 3.90 2.41
CA THR A 12 13.60 5.33 2.40
C THR A 12 12.22 5.55 1.81
N SER A 13 11.52 4.47 1.47
CA SER A 13 10.15 4.50 0.92
C SER A 13 10.05 5.12 -0.48
N ILE A 14 11.17 5.32 -1.17
CA ILE A 14 11.21 5.71 -2.59
C ILE A 14 10.55 4.62 -3.42
N TYR A 15 10.94 3.36 -3.22
CA TYR A 15 10.39 2.22 -3.94
C TYR A 15 8.86 2.16 -3.86
N ILE A 16 8.31 2.16 -2.64
CA ILE A 16 6.86 2.07 -2.43
C ILE A 16 6.11 3.30 -2.98
N SER A 17 6.74 4.47 -2.98
CA SER A 17 6.17 5.67 -3.61
C SER A 17 6.06 5.50 -5.13
N LEU A 18 7.08 4.91 -5.78
CA LEU A 18 7.02 4.58 -7.21
C LEU A 18 5.96 3.51 -7.51
N CYS A 19 5.78 2.51 -6.64
CA CYS A 19 4.68 1.55 -6.75
C CYS A 19 3.31 2.27 -6.73
N ALA A 20 3.11 3.21 -5.82
CA ALA A 20 1.88 4.01 -5.77
C ALA A 20 1.64 4.79 -7.07
N LEU A 21 2.68 5.42 -7.63
CA LEU A 21 2.56 6.15 -8.89
C LEU A 21 2.22 5.24 -10.06
N LEU A 22 2.84 4.06 -10.17
CA LEU A 22 2.51 3.08 -11.20
C LEU A 22 1.04 2.62 -11.08
N MET A 23 0.58 2.36 -9.86
CA MET A 23 -0.83 2.00 -9.63
C MET A 23 -1.76 3.13 -10.08
N ILE A 24 -1.50 4.39 -9.69
CA ILE A 24 -2.35 5.52 -10.12
C ILE A 24 -2.30 5.68 -11.63
N TRP A 25 -1.11 5.58 -12.24
CA TRP A 25 -0.97 5.65 -13.69
C TRP A 25 -1.84 4.62 -14.40
N GLN A 26 -1.83 3.36 -13.95
CA GLN A 26 -2.69 2.33 -14.50
C GLN A 26 -4.18 2.65 -14.27
N THR A 27 -4.56 3.21 -13.11
CA THR A 27 -5.95 3.67 -12.87
C THR A 27 -6.37 4.67 -13.94
N ASN A 28 -5.53 5.67 -14.18
CA ASN A 28 -5.82 6.73 -15.14
C ASN A 28 -6.01 6.17 -16.54
N ARG A 29 -5.20 5.18 -16.92
CA ARG A 29 -5.30 4.54 -18.24
C ARG A 29 -6.52 3.64 -18.37
N LEU A 30 -6.85 2.85 -17.34
CA LEU A 30 -7.98 1.91 -17.39
C LEU A 30 -9.34 2.60 -17.24
N LEU A 31 -9.40 3.74 -16.56
CA LEU A 31 -10.63 4.50 -16.34
C LEU A 31 -10.73 5.77 -17.20
N ASP A 32 -9.76 6.00 -18.09
CA ASP A 32 -9.63 7.20 -18.95
C ASP A 32 -9.82 8.52 -18.18
N LEU A 33 -9.08 8.66 -17.07
CA LEU A 33 -9.21 9.81 -16.17
C LEU A 33 -8.45 11.02 -16.71
N GLN A 34 -9.09 12.20 -16.62
CA GLN A 34 -8.54 13.46 -17.14
C GLN A 34 -8.50 14.51 -16.02
N TYR A 35 -7.29 14.90 -15.61
CA TYR A 35 -7.01 15.91 -14.59
C TYR A 35 -5.51 16.29 -14.65
N PRO A 36 -5.01 17.25 -13.84
CA PRO A 36 -3.57 17.54 -13.77
C PRO A 36 -2.75 16.38 -13.18
N GLU A 37 -2.54 15.31 -13.97
CA GLU A 37 -1.94 14.04 -13.54
C GLU A 37 -0.58 14.23 -12.87
N ASN A 38 0.30 15.04 -13.47
CA ASN A 38 1.65 15.28 -12.95
C ASN A 38 1.62 15.91 -11.55
N THR A 39 0.74 16.90 -11.33
CA THR A 39 0.57 17.56 -10.03
C THR A 39 0.08 16.55 -8.98
N PHE A 40 -0.86 15.69 -9.35
CA PHE A 40 -1.37 14.65 -8.47
C PHE A 40 -0.35 13.54 -8.18
N TYR A 41 0.41 13.10 -9.18
CA TYR A 41 1.51 12.15 -8.97
C TYR A 41 2.53 12.73 -8.00
N LEU A 42 2.93 13.98 -8.16
CA LEU A 42 3.85 14.63 -7.23
C LEU A 42 3.24 14.78 -5.83
N PHE A 43 1.96 15.13 -5.72
CA PHE A 43 1.25 15.15 -4.44
C PHE A 43 1.31 13.79 -3.74
N VAL A 44 0.94 12.70 -4.42
CA VAL A 44 0.95 11.35 -3.83
C VAL A 44 2.37 10.88 -3.54
N PHE A 45 3.33 11.16 -4.41
CA PHE A 45 4.74 10.83 -4.20
C PHE A 45 5.26 11.45 -2.90
N PHE A 46 5.16 12.77 -2.75
CA PHE A 46 5.63 13.45 -1.55
C PHE A 46 4.82 13.07 -0.31
N SER A 47 3.51 12.82 -0.44
CA SER A 47 2.67 12.34 0.67
C SER A 47 3.06 10.92 1.13
N THR A 48 3.44 10.04 0.19
CA THR A 48 3.90 8.68 0.49
C THR A 48 5.28 8.72 1.16
N ILE A 49 6.21 9.52 0.63
CA ILE A 49 7.51 9.77 1.27
C ILE A 49 7.33 10.33 2.69
N CYS A 50 6.43 11.30 2.88
CA CYS A 50 6.13 11.87 4.19
C CYS A 50 5.63 10.80 5.16
N SER A 51 4.50 10.18 4.83
CA SER A 51 3.78 9.27 5.72
C SER A 51 4.58 8.01 6.06
N TYR A 52 5.24 7.39 5.09
CA TYR A 52 6.01 6.18 5.35
C TYR A 52 7.26 6.48 6.20
N ASN A 53 8.02 7.52 5.88
CA ASN A 53 9.20 7.85 6.68
C ASN A 53 8.81 8.32 8.10
N PHE A 54 7.68 9.02 8.26
CA PHE A 54 7.10 9.32 9.57
C PHE A 54 6.74 8.05 10.35
N HIS A 55 6.03 7.11 9.71
CA HIS A 55 5.66 5.83 10.31
C HIS A 55 6.87 5.04 10.80
N TRP A 56 7.95 4.99 10.00
CA TRP A 56 9.18 4.27 10.36
C TRP A 56 10.00 4.99 11.41
N TYR A 57 10.02 6.32 11.41
CA TYR A 57 10.65 7.10 12.48
C TYR A 57 10.03 6.80 13.85
N LEU A 58 8.70 6.65 13.90
CA LEU A 58 7.96 6.30 15.12
C LEU A 58 8.10 4.83 15.53
N THR A 59 8.54 3.93 14.63
CA THR A 59 8.72 2.51 14.97
C THR A 59 9.92 2.32 15.92
N PRO A 60 9.72 1.75 17.13
CA PRO A 60 10.81 1.44 18.05
C PRO A 60 11.78 0.42 17.44
N GLY A 61 13.08 0.54 17.76
CA GLY A 61 14.11 -0.41 17.32
C GLY A 61 14.31 -1.63 18.21
N THR A 62 13.53 -1.74 19.28
CA THR A 62 13.71 -2.78 20.30
C THR A 62 13.28 -4.14 19.76
N TYR A 63 14.17 -5.13 19.87
CA TYR A 63 13.92 -6.57 19.66
C TYR A 63 13.50 -7.03 18.26
N SER A 64 13.58 -6.20 17.22
CA SER A 64 13.21 -6.64 15.87
C SER A 64 14.34 -7.34 15.10
N SER A 65 14.05 -8.53 14.58
CA SER A 65 14.89 -9.27 13.63
C SER A 65 14.90 -8.64 12.22
N SER A 66 14.04 -7.65 11.95
CA SER A 66 13.96 -6.95 10.66
C SER A 66 15.19 -6.07 10.38
N GLU A 67 15.84 -6.31 9.24
CA GLU A 67 16.89 -5.47 8.67
C GLU A 67 16.38 -4.05 8.39
N ARG A 68 15.13 -3.88 7.91
CA ARG A 68 14.50 -2.59 7.66
C ARG A 68 14.40 -1.77 8.95
N ILE A 69 13.91 -2.37 10.04
CA ILE A 69 13.78 -1.68 11.33
C ILE A 69 15.15 -1.28 11.87
N ARG A 70 16.15 -2.17 11.82
CA ARG A 70 17.53 -1.83 12.23
C ARG A 70 18.14 -0.74 11.35
N TRP A 71 17.88 -0.77 10.04
CA TRP A 71 18.38 0.25 9.12
C TRP A 71 17.73 1.61 9.39
N GLY A 72 16.41 1.65 9.55
CA GLY A 72 15.66 2.87 9.86
C GLY A 72 16.10 3.50 11.19
N ASN A 73 16.37 2.69 12.22
CA ASN A 73 16.88 3.20 13.50
C ASN A 73 18.27 3.82 13.39
N ARG A 74 19.17 3.23 12.58
CA ARG A 74 20.49 3.83 12.28
C ARG A 74 20.38 5.13 11.48
N HIS A 75 19.32 5.30 10.71
CA HIS A 75 19.11 6.45 9.82
C HIS A 75 17.91 7.31 10.23
N ARG A 76 17.59 7.42 11.54
CA ARG A 76 16.43 8.19 12.02
C ARG A 76 16.41 9.64 11.57
N VAL A 77 17.58 10.29 11.53
CA VAL A 77 17.70 11.67 11.04
C VAL A 77 17.29 11.76 9.56
N LEU A 78 17.75 10.81 8.74
CA LEU A 78 17.34 10.74 7.33
C LEU A 78 15.83 10.52 7.19
N MET A 79 15.23 9.63 7.98
CA MET A 79 13.77 9.43 7.98
C MET A 79 13.03 10.74 8.29
N LEU A 80 13.50 11.49 9.28
CA LEU A 80 12.90 12.78 9.65
C LEU A 80 13.09 13.84 8.56
N LEU A 81 14.27 13.92 7.94
CA LEU A 81 14.52 14.83 6.83
C LEU A 81 13.62 14.53 5.63
N LEU A 82 13.50 13.25 5.25
CA LEU A 82 12.59 12.82 4.17
C LEU A 82 11.13 13.06 4.53
N CYS A 83 10.74 12.87 5.79
CA CYS A 83 9.41 13.24 6.27
C CYS A 83 9.16 14.75 6.07
N GLY A 84 10.12 15.61 6.43
CA GLY A 84 10.01 17.06 6.25
C GLY A 84 9.92 17.48 4.78
N ILE A 85 10.78 16.93 3.93
CA ILE A 85 10.75 17.15 2.47
C ILE A 85 9.41 16.70 1.88
N GLY A 86 8.94 15.52 2.28
CA GLY A 86 7.63 14.99 1.90
C GLY A 86 6.49 15.87 2.35
N ALA A 87 6.53 16.41 3.58
CA ALA A 87 5.52 17.31 4.09
C ALA A 87 5.47 18.63 3.30
N ILE A 88 6.62 19.24 3.03
CA ILE A 88 6.69 20.48 2.25
C ILE A 88 6.18 20.25 0.82
N GLY A 89 6.65 19.19 0.16
CA GLY A 89 6.21 18.85 -1.20
C GLY A 89 4.71 18.53 -1.26
N SER A 90 4.19 17.72 -0.35
CA SER A 90 2.77 17.38 -0.31
C SER A 90 1.90 18.61 -0.06
N LEU A 91 2.28 19.53 0.84
CA LEU A 91 1.55 20.78 1.05
C LEU A 91 1.59 21.70 -0.19
N TRP A 92 2.74 21.77 -0.87
CA TRP A 92 2.89 22.55 -2.09
C TRP A 92 1.95 22.06 -3.21
N PHE A 93 1.91 20.75 -3.48
CA PHE A 93 1.03 20.19 -4.51
C PHE A 93 -0.43 20.10 -4.06
N PHE A 94 -0.70 19.95 -2.76
CA PHE A 94 -2.06 20.07 -2.20
C PHE A 94 -2.66 21.44 -2.50
N TRP A 95 -1.88 22.51 -2.33
CA TRP A 95 -2.34 23.87 -2.63
C TRP A 95 -2.70 24.07 -4.11
N GLN A 96 -1.95 23.45 -5.01
CA GLN A 96 -2.26 23.46 -6.45
C GLN A 96 -3.56 22.71 -6.76
N LEU A 97 -3.87 21.65 -5.99
CA LEU A 97 -5.08 20.85 -6.10
C LEU A 97 -6.19 21.26 -5.11
N ARG A 98 -6.14 22.49 -4.58
CA ARG A 98 -7.05 22.96 -3.50
C ARG A 98 -8.54 22.88 -3.84
N GLU A 99 -8.89 22.84 -5.12
CA GLU A 99 -10.28 22.63 -5.57
C GLU A 99 -10.83 21.27 -5.10
N HIS A 100 -9.94 20.29 -4.89
CA HIS A 100 -10.26 18.94 -4.40
C HIS A 100 -9.93 18.75 -2.91
N TRP A 101 -9.82 19.84 -2.13
CA TRP A 101 -9.31 19.80 -0.75
C TRP A 101 -10.01 18.75 0.13
N LEU A 102 -11.32 18.56 -0.02
CA LEU A 102 -12.10 17.64 0.82
C LEU A 102 -11.59 16.19 0.70
N VAL A 103 -11.47 15.70 -0.54
CA VAL A 103 -11.06 14.32 -0.81
C VAL A 103 -9.57 14.09 -0.51
N LEU A 104 -8.74 15.12 -0.73
CA LEU A 104 -7.31 15.12 -0.42
C LEU A 104 -7.06 15.15 1.10
N SER A 105 -7.76 16.01 1.84
CA SER A 105 -7.71 16.03 3.30
C SER A 105 -8.21 14.72 3.89
N GLY A 106 -9.22 14.09 3.28
CA GLY A 106 -9.64 12.73 3.60
C GLY A 106 -8.50 11.72 3.51
N SER A 107 -7.73 11.69 2.41
CA SER A 107 -6.54 10.82 2.31
C SER A 107 -5.49 11.12 3.37
N ALA A 108 -5.23 12.40 3.66
CA ALA A 108 -4.23 12.78 4.66
C ALA A 108 -4.63 12.33 6.06
N ILE A 109 -5.91 12.51 6.44
CA ILE A 109 -6.44 12.08 7.74
C ILE A 109 -6.38 10.55 7.87
N LEU A 110 -6.85 9.82 6.86
CA LEU A 110 -6.82 8.35 6.87
C LEU A 110 -5.39 7.82 6.99
N THR A 111 -4.45 8.41 6.23
CA THR A 111 -3.03 8.02 6.28
C THR A 111 -2.41 8.35 7.63
N PHE A 112 -2.74 9.50 8.23
CA PHE A 112 -2.29 9.86 9.57
C PHE A 112 -2.82 8.89 10.63
N LEU A 113 -4.12 8.55 10.57
CA LEU A 113 -4.76 7.62 11.51
C LEU A 113 -4.11 6.23 11.53
N TYR A 114 -3.50 5.79 10.43
CA TYR A 114 -2.72 4.55 10.41
C TYR A 114 -1.47 4.62 11.31
N SER A 115 -0.79 5.78 11.35
CA SER A 115 0.44 5.98 12.11
C SER A 115 0.20 6.57 13.51
N ALA A 116 -0.96 7.18 13.74
CA ALA A 116 -1.36 7.81 14.99
C ALA A 116 -1.22 6.90 16.23
N PRO A 117 -1.52 5.57 16.19
CA PRO A 117 -1.36 4.69 17.35
C PRO A 117 0.07 4.65 17.92
N LYS A 118 1.09 5.01 17.13
CA LYS A 118 2.50 5.04 17.54
C LYS A 118 2.91 6.34 18.24
N LEU A 119 2.05 7.36 18.25
CA LEU A 119 2.35 8.62 18.92
C LEU A 119 2.26 8.48 20.44
N PRO A 120 3.13 9.15 21.21
CA PRO A 120 3.13 9.11 22.67
C PRO A 120 2.01 9.98 23.29
N HIS A 121 0.80 9.95 22.72
CA HIS A 121 -0.33 10.76 23.16
C HIS A 121 -1.55 9.91 23.51
N ALA A 122 -2.20 10.21 24.65
CA ALA A 122 -3.23 9.36 25.24
C ALA A 122 -4.43 9.08 24.34
N ALA A 123 -4.87 10.08 23.57
CA ALA A 123 -6.02 9.96 22.66
C ALA A 123 -5.77 8.92 21.56
N PHE A 124 -4.54 8.82 21.04
CA PHE A 124 -4.21 7.89 19.96
C PHE A 124 -3.85 6.49 20.46
N ARG A 125 -3.49 6.33 21.74
CA ARG A 125 -3.22 5.02 22.34
C ARG A 125 -4.43 4.09 22.36
N TRP A 126 -5.66 4.61 22.27
CA TRP A 126 -6.83 3.74 22.13
C TRP A 126 -6.94 3.11 20.73
N LEU A 127 -6.45 3.79 19.69
CA LEU A 127 -6.47 3.28 18.31
C LEU A 127 -5.60 2.01 18.15
N SER A 128 -4.55 1.84 18.98
CA SER A 128 -3.74 0.61 18.96
C SER A 128 -4.52 -0.63 19.41
N LYS A 129 -5.66 -0.47 20.11
CA LYS A 129 -6.54 -1.58 20.50
C LYS A 129 -7.37 -2.12 19.34
N ILE A 130 -7.45 -1.40 18.22
CA ILE A 130 -8.16 -1.80 17.00
C ILE A 130 -7.18 -2.50 16.03
N ALA A 131 -6.23 -3.26 16.56
CA ALA A 131 -5.20 -3.94 15.77
C ALA A 131 -5.77 -4.99 14.79
N ILE A 132 -6.96 -5.54 15.03
CA ILE A 132 -7.68 -6.41 14.09
C ILE A 132 -8.06 -5.65 12.80
N GLY A 133 -8.42 -4.36 12.94
CA GLY A 133 -8.78 -3.51 11.83
C GLY A 133 -7.58 -2.95 11.05
N LYS A 134 -6.35 -3.12 11.54
CA LYS A 134 -5.14 -2.51 10.94
C LYS A 134 -4.96 -2.92 9.48
N THR A 135 -5.18 -4.21 9.20
CA THR A 135 -5.00 -4.83 7.89
C THR A 135 -6.03 -4.30 6.89
N LEU A 136 -7.32 -4.35 7.25
CA LEU A 136 -8.41 -3.81 6.44
C LEU A 136 -8.27 -2.30 6.22
N PHE A 137 -7.87 -1.56 7.27
CA PHE A 137 -7.67 -0.13 7.20
C PHE A 137 -6.54 0.23 6.24
N LEU A 138 -5.38 -0.44 6.35
CA LEU A 138 -4.25 -0.21 5.45
C LEU A 138 -4.62 -0.52 4.00
N THR A 139 -5.32 -1.63 3.76
CA THR A 139 -5.84 -1.97 2.43
C THR A 139 -6.76 -0.87 1.90
N PHE A 140 -7.72 -0.40 2.71
CA PHE A 140 -8.64 0.66 2.31
C PHE A 140 -7.91 1.96 1.96
N VAL A 141 -6.95 2.39 2.78
CA VAL A 141 -6.14 3.60 2.51
C VAL A 141 -5.44 3.47 1.16
N TRP A 142 -4.82 2.32 0.89
CA TRP A 142 -4.12 2.07 -0.37
C TRP A 142 -5.06 2.08 -1.57
N THR A 143 -6.18 1.36 -1.51
CA THR A 143 -7.18 1.37 -2.58
C THR A 143 -7.75 2.77 -2.79
N TYR A 144 -8.03 3.49 -1.70
CA TYR A 144 -8.52 4.86 -1.76
C TYR A 144 -7.53 5.77 -2.49
N VAL A 145 -6.29 5.86 -2.03
CA VAL A 145 -5.29 6.78 -2.59
C VAL A 145 -4.93 6.43 -4.04
N THR A 146 -4.79 5.13 -4.36
CA THR A 146 -4.29 4.73 -5.69
C THR A 146 -5.37 4.57 -6.75
N THR A 147 -6.65 4.47 -6.37
CA THR A 147 -7.75 4.13 -7.28
C THR A 147 -8.94 5.07 -7.17
N ILE A 148 -9.47 5.25 -5.97
CA ILE A 148 -10.69 6.04 -5.76
C ILE A 148 -10.38 7.54 -5.84
N LEU A 149 -9.33 7.99 -5.16
CA LEU A 149 -8.92 9.38 -5.10
C LEU A 149 -8.63 10.00 -6.48
N PRO A 150 -7.84 9.39 -7.40
CA PRO A 150 -7.65 9.95 -8.74
C PRO A 150 -8.98 10.05 -9.52
N ALA A 151 -9.89 9.08 -9.37
CA ALA A 151 -11.21 9.15 -10.00
C ALA A 151 -12.07 10.30 -9.42
N LEU A 152 -12.07 10.49 -8.10
CA LEU A 152 -12.76 11.62 -7.46
C LEU A 152 -12.17 12.98 -7.86
N VAL A 153 -10.85 13.06 -8.06
CA VAL A 153 -10.19 14.27 -8.57
C VAL A 153 -10.56 14.52 -10.02
N ALA A 154 -10.61 13.49 -10.86
CA ALA A 154 -11.04 13.62 -12.26
C ALA A 154 -12.51 14.06 -12.40
N GLY A 155 -13.37 13.67 -11.45
CA GLY A 155 -14.80 14.03 -11.41
C GLY A 155 -15.66 13.36 -12.48
N LYS A 156 -15.07 12.78 -13.53
CA LYS A 156 -15.72 11.99 -14.58
C LYS A 156 -15.03 10.65 -14.70
N PHE A 157 -15.81 9.58 -14.55
CA PHE A 157 -15.35 8.20 -14.63
C PHE A 157 -16.54 7.26 -14.79
N GLN A 158 -16.30 6.05 -15.27
CA GLN A 158 -17.29 4.99 -15.28
C GLN A 158 -17.36 4.29 -13.93
N VAL A 159 -18.55 4.31 -13.30
CA VAL A 159 -18.73 3.85 -11.90
C VAL A 159 -18.48 2.36 -11.78
N GLU A 160 -18.99 1.54 -12.69
CA GLU A 160 -18.84 0.08 -12.67
C GLU A 160 -17.37 -0.31 -12.81
N ALA A 161 -16.66 0.30 -13.75
CA ALA A 161 -15.22 0.09 -13.95
C ALA A 161 -14.43 0.50 -12.70
N LEU A 162 -14.75 1.65 -12.10
CA LEU A 162 -14.13 2.08 -10.84
C LEU A 162 -14.38 1.07 -9.71
N VAL A 163 -15.60 0.57 -9.57
CA VAL A 163 -15.97 -0.42 -8.55
C VAL A 163 -15.19 -1.72 -8.74
N PHE A 164 -15.17 -2.29 -9.95
CA PHE A 164 -14.46 -3.55 -10.21
C PHE A 164 -12.94 -3.41 -10.05
N LEU A 165 -12.36 -2.31 -10.53
CA LEU A 165 -10.93 -2.04 -10.32
C LEU A 165 -10.60 -1.84 -8.82
N SER A 166 -11.46 -1.13 -8.08
CA SER A 166 -11.28 -0.91 -6.65
C SER A 166 -11.38 -2.23 -5.87
N LEU A 167 -12.36 -3.07 -6.18
CA LEU A 167 -12.50 -4.40 -5.55
C LEU A 167 -11.30 -5.28 -5.87
N HIS A 168 -10.87 -5.33 -7.13
CA HIS A 168 -9.67 -6.07 -7.53
C HIS A 168 -8.45 -5.67 -6.68
N ARG A 169 -8.17 -4.36 -6.61
CA ARG A 169 -7.03 -3.84 -5.85
C ARG A 169 -7.17 -4.05 -4.36
N PHE A 170 -8.37 -3.81 -3.82
CA PHE A 170 -8.64 -4.03 -2.40
C PHE A 170 -8.33 -5.48 -2.02
N PHE A 171 -8.88 -6.45 -2.73
CA PHE A 171 -8.70 -7.85 -2.39
C PHE A 171 -7.26 -8.35 -2.62
N LEU A 172 -6.58 -7.88 -3.66
CA LEU A 172 -5.17 -8.21 -3.90
C LEU A 172 -4.28 -7.66 -2.79
N ILE A 173 -4.43 -6.38 -2.44
CA ILE A 173 -3.65 -5.73 -1.38
C ILE A 173 -3.98 -6.38 -0.03
N TYR A 174 -5.25 -6.74 0.22
CA TYR A 174 -5.65 -7.40 1.44
C TYR A 174 -4.98 -8.78 1.60
N ALA A 175 -4.93 -9.57 0.52
CA ALA A 175 -4.22 -10.84 0.50
C ALA A 175 -2.72 -10.65 0.81
N ILE A 176 -2.08 -9.64 0.22
CA ILE A 176 -0.69 -9.29 0.51
C ILE A 176 -0.52 -8.88 1.98
N CYS A 177 -1.37 -8.02 2.52
CA CYS A 177 -1.31 -7.61 3.92
C CYS A 177 -1.50 -8.79 4.89
N ILE A 178 -2.33 -9.79 4.55
CA ILE A 178 -2.44 -11.03 5.32
C ILE A 178 -1.11 -11.79 5.36
N LEU A 179 -0.33 -11.81 4.26
CA LEU A 179 1.01 -12.41 4.28
C LEU A 179 1.96 -11.66 5.22
N PHE A 180 1.89 -10.32 5.24
CA PHE A 180 2.65 -9.52 6.21
C PHE A 180 2.27 -9.86 7.66
N ASP A 181 0.98 -9.98 7.95
CA ASP A 181 0.52 -10.42 9.27
C ASP A 181 1.00 -11.86 9.59
N TYR A 182 1.05 -12.76 8.61
CA TYR A 182 1.65 -14.11 8.75
C TYR A 182 3.10 -14.07 9.21
N ARG A 183 3.92 -13.22 8.61
CA ARG A 183 5.32 -13.05 9.01
C ARG A 183 5.43 -12.52 10.44
N ASP A 184 4.58 -11.58 10.81
CA ASP A 184 4.69 -10.87 12.08
C ASP A 184 3.99 -11.62 13.24
N LEU A 185 3.36 -12.77 12.98
CA LEU A 185 2.57 -13.56 13.94
C LEU A 185 3.26 -13.84 15.27
N GLU A 186 4.48 -14.37 15.22
CA GLU A 186 5.20 -14.77 16.44
C GLU A 186 5.66 -13.56 17.25
N SER A 187 5.88 -12.42 16.59
CA SER A 187 6.17 -11.15 17.27
C SER A 187 4.90 -10.59 17.92
N ASP A 188 3.79 -10.53 17.17
CA ASP A 188 2.48 -10.06 17.65
C ASP A 188 2.01 -10.87 18.87
N LYS A 189 2.19 -12.19 18.88
CA LYS A 189 1.87 -13.06 20.03
C LYS A 189 2.70 -12.71 21.27
N LYS A 190 4.01 -12.51 21.11
CA LYS A 190 4.92 -12.17 22.23
C LYS A 190 4.59 -10.83 22.86
N GLU A 191 4.12 -9.88 22.05
CA GLU A 191 3.72 -8.55 22.50
C GLU A 191 2.25 -8.49 22.99
N GLY A 192 1.50 -9.59 22.91
CA GLY A 192 0.10 -9.65 23.32
C GLY A 192 -0.85 -8.85 22.41
N ILE A 193 -0.44 -8.61 21.16
CA ILE A 193 -1.21 -7.83 20.19
C ILE A 193 -2.35 -8.70 19.63
N ARG A 194 -3.58 -8.17 19.73
CA ARG A 194 -4.78 -8.78 19.11
C ARG A 194 -4.92 -8.30 17.65
N SER A 195 -4.22 -8.95 16.72
CA SER A 195 -4.31 -8.71 15.28
C SER A 195 -5.23 -9.75 14.60
N LEU A 196 -5.52 -9.56 13.31
CA LEU A 196 -6.34 -10.50 12.53
C LEU A 196 -5.83 -11.95 12.67
N ILE A 197 -4.50 -12.11 12.66
CA ILE A 197 -3.86 -13.42 12.71
C ILE A 197 -3.78 -14.05 14.10
N THR A 198 -3.82 -13.26 15.18
CA THR A 198 -3.92 -13.81 16.54
C THR A 198 -5.37 -14.12 16.94
N TYR A 199 -6.34 -13.54 16.23
CA TYR A 199 -7.77 -13.77 16.46
C TYR A 199 -8.33 -14.96 15.67
N LEU A 200 -7.88 -15.19 14.44
CA LEU A 200 -8.32 -16.31 13.60
C LEU A 200 -7.35 -17.49 13.71
N ASP A 201 -7.90 -18.71 13.70
CA ASP A 201 -7.09 -19.92 13.52
C ASP A 201 -6.54 -19.97 12.08
N GLU A 202 -5.45 -20.71 11.91
CA GLU A 202 -4.72 -20.81 10.64
C GLU A 202 -5.63 -21.25 9.47
N LYS A 203 -6.61 -22.11 9.73
CA LYS A 203 -7.56 -22.58 8.72
C LYS A 203 -8.47 -21.46 8.22
N ASN A 204 -9.06 -20.67 9.12
CA ASN A 204 -9.94 -19.57 8.71
C ASN A 204 -9.16 -18.41 8.10
N LEU A 205 -7.93 -18.16 8.55
CA LEU A 205 -7.07 -17.16 7.92
C LEU A 205 -6.67 -17.56 6.50
N ASN A 206 -6.29 -18.83 6.26
CA ASN A 206 -6.03 -19.32 4.91
C ASN A 206 -7.28 -19.24 4.02
N ARG A 207 -8.48 -19.58 4.55
CA ARG A 207 -9.74 -19.41 3.81
C ARG A 207 -9.98 -17.95 3.41
N LEU A 208 -9.77 -17.01 4.33
CA LEU A 208 -9.92 -15.59 4.07
C LEU A 208 -8.91 -15.10 3.02
N TYR A 209 -7.66 -15.54 3.10
CA TYR A 209 -6.61 -15.23 2.14
C TYR A 209 -6.96 -15.71 0.71
N TYR A 210 -7.31 -16.98 0.54
CA TYR A 210 -7.67 -17.52 -0.76
C TYR A 210 -9.01 -16.97 -1.28
N PHE A 211 -9.95 -16.65 -0.39
CA PHE A 211 -11.16 -15.92 -0.75
C PHE A 211 -10.82 -14.53 -1.30
N ALA A 212 -9.91 -13.79 -0.65
CA ALA A 212 -9.45 -12.49 -1.17
C ALA A 212 -8.81 -12.65 -2.56
N LEU A 213 -7.89 -13.60 -2.75
CA LEU A 213 -7.30 -13.85 -4.09
C LEU A 213 -8.36 -14.17 -5.15
N LEU A 214 -9.34 -15.03 -4.82
CA LEU A 214 -10.45 -15.35 -5.72
C LEU A 214 -11.26 -14.10 -6.07
N MET A 215 -11.63 -13.29 -5.09
CA MET A 215 -12.38 -12.06 -5.31
C MET A 215 -11.59 -11.04 -6.13
N ALA A 216 -10.27 -10.98 -5.94
CA ALA A 216 -9.38 -10.16 -6.78
C ALA A 216 -9.41 -10.63 -8.24
N ALA A 217 -9.33 -11.95 -8.49
CA ALA A 217 -9.41 -12.50 -9.83
C ALA A 217 -10.78 -12.28 -10.48
N VAL A 218 -11.88 -12.55 -9.76
CA VAL A 218 -13.24 -12.33 -10.25
C VAL A 218 -13.44 -10.86 -10.62
N SER A 219 -13.02 -9.93 -9.75
CA SER A 219 -13.14 -8.49 -10.01
C SER A 219 -12.31 -8.04 -11.21
N ALA A 220 -11.12 -8.63 -11.42
CA ALA A 220 -10.35 -8.41 -12.65
C ALA A 220 -11.09 -8.92 -13.89
N GLY A 221 -11.74 -10.09 -13.83
CA GLY A 221 -12.55 -10.61 -14.94
C GLY A 221 -13.75 -9.70 -15.27
N LEU A 222 -14.39 -9.12 -14.24
CA LEU A 222 -15.51 -8.19 -14.38
C LEU A 222 -15.12 -6.85 -15.03
N MET A 223 -13.82 -6.53 -15.14
CA MET A 223 -13.35 -5.39 -15.93
C MET A 223 -13.45 -5.63 -17.45
N GLY A 224 -13.75 -6.85 -17.91
CA GLY A 224 -13.81 -7.21 -19.33
C GLY A 224 -14.65 -6.30 -20.23
N PRO A 225 -15.85 -5.84 -19.82
CA PRO A 225 -16.64 -4.89 -20.60
C PRO A 225 -16.04 -3.48 -20.71
N PHE A 226 -15.07 -3.13 -19.84
CA PHE A 226 -14.51 -1.78 -19.71
C PHE A 226 -13.02 -1.71 -20.10
N SER A 227 -12.43 -2.82 -20.51
CA SER A 227 -10.99 -2.92 -20.75
C SER A 227 -10.66 -4.02 -21.75
N THR A 228 -9.46 -3.97 -22.33
CA THR A 228 -9.02 -4.95 -23.32
C THR A 228 -8.58 -6.25 -22.65
N LEU A 229 -8.65 -7.38 -23.37
CA LEU A 229 -8.18 -8.67 -22.85
C LEU A 229 -6.72 -8.62 -22.35
N PRO A 230 -5.75 -7.97 -23.04
CA PRO A 230 -4.41 -7.76 -22.49
C PRO A 230 -4.40 -7.04 -21.14
N ALA A 231 -5.22 -6.01 -20.94
CA ALA A 231 -5.34 -5.31 -19.66
C ALA A 231 -5.85 -6.24 -18.55
N ILE A 232 -6.84 -7.10 -18.86
CA ILE A 232 -7.35 -8.07 -17.89
C ILE A 232 -6.27 -9.09 -17.50
N ILE A 233 -5.47 -9.55 -18.48
CA ILE A 233 -4.36 -10.46 -18.23
C ILE A 233 -3.34 -9.81 -17.28
N THR A 234 -2.98 -8.54 -17.47
CA THR A 234 -2.02 -7.88 -16.56
C THR A 234 -2.56 -7.73 -15.14
N LEU A 235 -3.87 -7.55 -14.96
CA LEU A 235 -4.53 -7.55 -13.63
C LEU A 235 -4.52 -8.95 -12.98
N MET A 236 -4.62 -10.03 -13.77
CA MET A 236 -4.61 -11.41 -13.24
C MET A 236 -3.22 -11.87 -12.79
N VAL A 237 -2.15 -11.43 -13.46
CA VAL A 237 -0.77 -11.84 -13.14
C VAL A 237 -0.39 -11.66 -11.66
N PRO A 238 -0.57 -10.49 -11.01
CA PRO A 238 -0.22 -10.34 -9.60
C PRO A 238 -1.04 -11.25 -8.67
N VAL A 239 -2.28 -11.61 -9.02
CA VAL A 239 -3.07 -12.57 -8.24
C VAL A 239 -2.41 -13.94 -8.27
N ILE A 240 -2.01 -14.40 -9.47
CA ILE A 240 -1.35 -15.69 -9.67
C ILE A 240 0.03 -15.69 -9.00
N THR A 241 0.84 -14.66 -9.19
CA THR A 241 2.18 -14.61 -8.58
C THR A 241 2.12 -14.53 -7.06
N THR A 242 1.15 -13.81 -6.50
CA THR A 242 0.90 -13.79 -5.04
C THR A 242 0.51 -15.18 -4.54
N ALA A 243 -0.39 -15.88 -5.24
CA ALA A 243 -0.75 -17.26 -4.91
C ALA A 243 0.47 -18.21 -4.93
N LEU A 244 1.31 -18.12 -5.96
CA LEU A 244 2.50 -18.97 -6.12
C LEU A 244 3.56 -18.72 -5.03
N ILE A 245 3.72 -17.47 -4.60
CA ILE A 245 4.76 -17.11 -3.61
C ILE A 245 4.32 -17.37 -2.16
N THR A 246 3.02 -17.59 -1.91
CA THR A 246 2.40 -17.81 -0.58
C THR A 246 3.22 -18.73 0.32
N ARG A 247 3.55 -19.94 -0.15
CA ARG A 247 4.27 -20.94 0.66
C ARG A 247 5.65 -20.44 1.08
N LYS A 248 6.35 -19.73 0.19
CA LYS A 248 7.66 -19.14 0.51
C LYS A 248 7.49 -18.00 1.50
N ALA A 249 6.49 -17.15 1.32
CA ALA A 249 6.19 -16.02 2.20
C ALA A 249 5.83 -16.45 3.63
N GLN A 250 5.07 -17.54 3.80
CA GLN A 250 4.68 -18.06 5.11
C GLN A 250 5.83 -18.66 5.93
N HIS A 251 6.98 -18.94 5.32
CA HIS A 251 8.11 -19.61 5.98
C HIS A 251 9.40 -18.78 5.97
N THR A 252 9.32 -17.48 5.70
CA THR A 252 10.51 -16.62 5.66
C THR A 252 10.26 -15.27 6.31
N ASP A 253 11.27 -14.78 7.02
CA ASP A 253 11.26 -13.45 7.63
C ASP A 253 12.03 -12.43 6.77
N SER A 254 12.25 -12.72 5.49
CA SER A 254 13.07 -11.90 4.60
C SER A 254 12.40 -10.57 4.28
N ASP A 255 12.91 -9.46 4.82
CA ASP A 255 12.46 -8.11 4.50
C ASP A 255 12.43 -7.82 2.99
N TYR A 256 13.34 -8.41 2.21
CA TYR A 256 13.36 -8.24 0.77
C TYR A 256 12.18 -8.90 0.07
N LEU A 257 11.76 -10.09 0.53
CA LEU A 257 10.57 -10.72 -0.04
C LEU A 257 9.33 -9.83 0.21
N PHE A 258 9.22 -9.27 1.39
CA PHE A 258 8.04 -8.52 1.78
C PHE A 258 8.04 -7.11 1.19
N TYR A 259 9.08 -6.32 1.44
CA TYR A 259 9.08 -4.90 1.07
C TYR A 259 9.50 -4.62 -0.38
N PHE A 260 10.14 -5.57 -1.07
CA PHE A 260 10.43 -5.43 -2.50
C PHE A 260 9.47 -6.28 -3.33
N VAL A 261 9.36 -7.59 -3.09
CA VAL A 261 8.57 -8.46 -3.97
C VAL A 261 7.06 -8.29 -3.72
N LEU A 262 6.58 -8.46 -2.49
CA LEU A 262 5.15 -8.39 -2.20
C LEU A 262 4.59 -6.96 -2.33
N ASP A 263 5.27 -5.95 -1.79
CA ASP A 263 4.93 -4.54 -2.04
C ASP A 263 4.96 -4.22 -3.55
N GLY A 264 5.93 -4.78 -4.28
CA GLY A 264 6.02 -4.66 -5.74
C GLY A 264 4.86 -5.31 -6.49
N PHE A 265 4.30 -6.39 -5.98
CA PHE A 265 3.14 -7.08 -6.59
C PHE A 265 1.89 -6.21 -6.63
N MET A 266 1.76 -5.23 -5.72
CA MET A 266 0.68 -4.24 -5.77
C MET A 266 0.71 -3.42 -7.07
N ALA A 267 1.91 -3.15 -7.61
CA ALA A 267 2.13 -2.37 -8.83
C ALA A 267 2.52 -3.23 -10.06
N LEU A 268 2.61 -4.56 -9.91
CA LEU A 268 3.07 -5.45 -10.98
C LEU A 268 2.15 -5.42 -12.19
N SER A 269 0.83 -5.36 -12.00
CA SER A 269 -0.12 -5.22 -13.11
C SER A 269 0.12 -3.94 -13.91
N ALA A 270 0.38 -2.82 -13.22
CA ALA A 270 0.69 -1.54 -13.85
C ALA A 270 2.01 -1.60 -14.65
N LEU A 271 3.06 -2.20 -14.08
CA LEU A 271 4.34 -2.37 -14.77
C LEU A 271 4.20 -3.21 -16.04
N LEU A 272 3.48 -4.33 -15.97
CA LEU A 272 3.25 -5.19 -17.14
C LEU A 272 2.37 -4.50 -18.19
N TYR A 273 1.37 -3.74 -17.74
CA TYR A 273 0.53 -2.96 -18.64
C TYR A 273 1.34 -1.87 -19.35
N LEU A 274 2.25 -1.19 -18.65
CA LEU A 274 3.17 -0.22 -19.26
C LEU A 274 4.02 -0.89 -20.34
N LEU A 275 4.70 -2.00 -20.00
CA LEU A 275 5.60 -2.70 -20.93
C LEU A 275 4.88 -3.27 -22.15
N GLY A 276 3.62 -3.68 -22.03
CA GLY A 276 2.81 -4.19 -23.14
C GLY A 276 2.23 -3.12 -24.06
N ASN A 277 2.32 -1.83 -23.69
CA ASN A 277 1.82 -0.69 -24.47
C ASN A 277 2.94 0.27 -24.91
N LEU A 278 4.22 -0.10 -24.68
CA LEU A 278 5.39 0.55 -25.29
C LEU A 278 5.62 -0.02 -26.70
#